data_AF-A0A7V3AE51-F1
#
_entry.id   AF-A0A7V3AE51-F1
#
_cell.length_a   1.000
_cell.length_b   1.000
_cell.length_c   1.000
_cell.angle_alpha   90.00
_cell.angle_beta   90.00
_cell.angle_gamma   90.00
#
_symmetry.space_group_name_H-M   'P 1'
#
loop_
_entity.id
_entity.type
_entity.pdbx_description
1 polymer ?
#
loop_
_entity_poly.entity_id
_entity_poly.type
_entity_poly.pdbx_seq_one_letter_code
_entity_poly.pdbx_strand_id
1 'polypeptide(L)'
;MLVVADLIALLHGLFVVYIGGGVVAILLGRWRNWAWTRAFWFRFTHLLICTIVLLFEVANQPCPLTVLERQARAAAGATAYEGGFIAHYVSRTIHLDVPPWVLSGPTFLLAAVVLWRYWIDVSRAVPGNPAGQAGGPQSASARETPEAERDPTRTPGLPSRRGAIEYLLLVVLLAVVLPFADLGLERVLPGWHSSDAGIVAFFLVLCLALCLPDRRASGLRLGETARWRAKDLWILFFWSIPPLATILVYGQLADRPYHGKIDWPCWLLGSAAQELLFFGFVYGRLAGYWGEGPEGWRGMLGRPVLLSALLFALWHVQNVRTLDPGYVAFQTVYAFLGAAWCLQMRRWTGSLLPGLTNHVVVNYLASVL
;
A
#
# COMPACT_ATOMS: atom_id res chain seq x y z
N MET A 1 -13.46 -40.33 6.49
CA MET A 1 -12.78 -39.35 5.60
C MET A 1 -13.74 -38.31 5.03
N LEU A 2 -14.97 -38.66 4.61
CA LEU A 2 -15.97 -37.67 4.15
C LEU A 2 -16.32 -36.60 5.20
N VAL A 3 -16.53 -37.00 6.46
CA VAL A 3 -16.79 -36.04 7.56
C VAL A 3 -15.67 -34.99 7.68
N VAL A 4 -14.41 -35.38 7.47
CA VAL A 4 -13.27 -34.44 7.51
C VAL A 4 -13.32 -33.49 6.32
N ALA A 5 -13.63 -33.99 5.12
CA ALA A 5 -13.79 -33.16 3.94
C ALA A 5 -14.94 -32.14 4.10
N ASP A 6 -16.07 -32.56 4.66
CA ASP A 6 -17.22 -31.68 4.87
C ASP A 6 -16.95 -30.63 5.96
N LEU A 7 -16.19 -30.98 7.01
CA LEU A 7 -15.72 -30.02 8.01
C LEU A 7 -14.75 -28.99 7.40
N ILE A 8 -13.84 -29.40 6.51
CA ILE A 8 -12.95 -28.50 5.78
C ILE A 8 -13.76 -27.57 4.87
N ALA A 9 -14.74 -28.12 4.14
CA ALA A 9 -15.61 -27.34 3.27
C ALA A 9 -16.43 -26.30 4.06
N LEU A 10 -17.00 -26.70 5.18
CA LEU A 10 -17.75 -25.79 6.07
C LEU A 10 -16.83 -24.68 6.61
N LEU A 11 -15.63 -25.04 7.10
CA LEU A 11 -14.64 -24.07 7.57
C LEU A 11 -14.25 -23.08 6.46
N HIS A 12 -14.04 -23.58 5.25
CA HIS A 12 -13.69 -22.73 4.11
C HIS A 12 -14.85 -21.80 3.73
N GLY A 13 -16.08 -22.29 3.73
CA GLY A 13 -17.29 -21.47 3.55
C GLY A 13 -17.41 -20.37 4.60
N LEU A 14 -17.11 -20.67 5.86
CA LEU A 14 -17.08 -19.67 6.93
C LEU A 14 -16.01 -18.60 6.69
N PHE A 15 -14.83 -18.97 6.18
CA PHE A 15 -13.81 -17.98 5.78
C PHE A 15 -14.29 -17.07 4.65
N VAL A 16 -14.94 -17.62 3.62
CA VAL A 16 -15.50 -16.83 2.51
C VAL A 16 -16.55 -15.83 3.03
N VAL A 17 -17.47 -16.29 3.89
CA VAL A 17 -18.47 -15.43 4.53
C VAL A 17 -17.82 -14.40 5.45
N TYR A 18 -16.78 -14.76 6.19
CA TYR A 18 -16.06 -13.85 7.07
C TYR A 18 -15.35 -12.74 6.30
N ILE A 19 -14.73 -13.06 5.16
CA ILE A 19 -14.10 -12.10 4.26
C ILE A 19 -15.18 -11.16 3.67
N GLY A 20 -16.18 -11.72 2.99
CA GLY A 20 -17.29 -11.01 2.35
C GLY A 20 -18.12 -10.16 3.33
N GLY A 21 -18.71 -10.82 4.32
CA GLY A 21 -19.53 -10.22 5.36
C GLY A 21 -18.73 -9.29 6.28
N GLY A 22 -17.44 -9.54 6.49
CA GLY A 22 -16.56 -8.65 7.25
C GLY A 22 -16.48 -7.26 6.63
N VAL A 23 -16.42 -7.16 5.29
CA VAL A 23 -16.44 -5.86 4.61
C VAL A 23 -17.77 -5.15 4.75
N VAL A 24 -18.88 -5.86 4.55
CA VAL A 24 -20.23 -5.30 4.76
C VAL A 24 -20.39 -4.81 6.21
N ALA A 25 -19.95 -5.61 7.18
CA ALA A 25 -20.00 -5.26 8.59
C ALA A 25 -19.13 -4.04 8.91
N ILE A 26 -17.92 -3.93 8.36
CA ILE A 26 -17.06 -2.75 8.52
C ILE A 26 -17.73 -1.49 7.96
N LEU A 27 -18.40 -1.59 6.81
CA LEU A 27 -19.12 -0.48 6.20
C LEU A 27 -20.33 -0.06 7.04
N LEU A 28 -21.23 -0.99 7.34
CA LEU A 28 -22.43 -0.74 8.15
C LEU A 28 -22.10 -0.31 9.58
N GLY A 29 -21.06 -0.90 10.16
CA GLY A 29 -20.57 -0.57 11.50
C GLY A 29 -20.13 0.89 11.64
N ARG A 30 -19.81 1.59 10.55
CA ARG A 30 -19.63 3.06 10.61
C ARG A 30 -20.95 3.77 10.78
N TRP A 31 -21.87 3.46 9.87
CA TRP A 31 -23.12 4.18 9.75
C TRP A 31 -23.98 3.96 10.99
N ARG A 32 -23.81 2.79 11.62
CA ARG A 32 -24.49 2.39 12.86
C ARG A 32 -23.60 2.51 14.10
N ASN A 33 -22.38 2.99 13.94
CA ASN A 33 -21.39 3.16 15.01
C ASN A 33 -21.07 1.90 15.86
N TRP A 34 -21.12 0.70 15.27
CA TRP A 34 -20.83 -0.57 15.92
C TRP A 34 -19.39 -0.68 16.41
N ALA A 35 -19.19 -0.73 17.72
CA ALA A 35 -17.87 -0.75 18.34
C ALA A 35 -17.04 -2.00 17.99
N TRP A 36 -17.67 -3.16 17.83
CA TRP A 36 -16.97 -4.42 17.55
C TRP A 36 -16.29 -4.42 16.16
N THR A 37 -16.83 -3.68 15.19
CA THR A 37 -16.22 -3.54 13.85
C THR A 37 -14.92 -2.72 13.87
N ARG A 38 -14.66 -2.01 14.97
CA ARG A 38 -13.41 -1.29 15.25
C ARG A 38 -12.48 -2.09 16.16
N ALA A 39 -12.88 -3.27 16.63
CA ALA A 39 -12.07 -4.08 17.51
C ALA A 39 -10.83 -4.58 16.77
N PHE A 40 -9.66 -4.39 17.39
CA PHE A 40 -8.35 -4.76 16.84
C PHE A 40 -8.34 -6.19 16.27
N TRP A 41 -8.77 -7.18 17.05
CA TRP A 41 -8.69 -8.58 16.63
C TRP A 41 -9.51 -8.85 15.37
N PHE A 42 -10.73 -8.32 15.30
CA PHE A 42 -11.57 -8.48 14.12
C PHE A 42 -10.91 -7.87 12.87
N ARG A 43 -10.35 -6.66 12.99
CA ARG A 43 -9.71 -5.99 11.85
C ARG A 43 -8.40 -6.65 11.44
N PHE A 44 -7.58 -7.05 12.42
CA PHE A 44 -6.33 -7.75 12.21
C PHE A 44 -6.55 -9.08 11.50
N THR A 45 -7.45 -9.94 12.02
CA THR A 45 -7.70 -11.25 11.42
C THR A 45 -8.33 -11.12 10.03
N HIS A 46 -9.25 -10.16 9.85
CA HIS A 46 -9.84 -9.89 8.53
C HIS A 46 -8.79 -9.46 7.50
N LEU A 47 -7.94 -8.49 7.85
CA LEU A 47 -6.88 -8.01 6.97
C LEU A 47 -5.84 -9.11 6.68
N LEU A 48 -5.44 -9.88 7.69
CA LEU A 48 -4.50 -10.97 7.54
C LEU A 48 -5.02 -12.04 6.58
N ILE A 49 -6.26 -12.49 6.77
CA ILE A 49 -6.89 -13.51 5.92
C ILE A 49 -7.03 -12.98 4.48
N CYS A 50 -7.49 -11.74 4.30
CA CYS A 50 -7.53 -11.10 2.98
C CYS A 50 -6.15 -11.08 2.31
N THR A 51 -5.09 -10.78 3.07
CA THR A 51 -3.71 -10.78 2.57
C THR A 51 -3.25 -12.16 2.13
N ILE A 52 -3.52 -13.20 2.95
CA ILE A 52 -3.17 -14.58 2.64
C ILE A 52 -3.90 -15.06 1.38
N VAL A 53 -5.22 -14.85 1.31
CA VAL A 53 -6.02 -15.24 0.14
C VAL A 53 -5.51 -14.54 -1.11
N LEU A 54 -5.19 -13.25 -1.01
CA LEU A 54 -4.66 -12.50 -2.14
C LEU A 54 -3.27 -13.00 -2.58
N LEU A 55 -2.40 -13.40 -1.66
CA LEU A 55 -1.11 -14.01 -1.99
C LEU A 55 -1.26 -15.32 -2.78
N PHE A 56 -2.24 -16.16 -2.44
CA PHE A 56 -2.52 -17.39 -3.19
C PHE A 56 -3.08 -17.09 -4.58
N GLU A 57 -4.00 -16.14 -4.71
CA GLU A 57 -4.53 -15.69 -6.01
C GLU A 57 -3.40 -15.17 -6.92
N VAL A 58 -2.53 -14.33 -6.37
CA VAL A 58 -1.32 -13.79 -7.02
C VAL A 58 -0.34 -14.88 -7.47
N ALA A 59 -0.24 -15.96 -6.70
CA ALA A 59 0.59 -17.11 -7.04
C ALA A 59 -0.08 -18.04 -8.06
N ASN A 60 -1.30 -17.72 -8.50
CA ASN A 60 -2.17 -18.58 -9.29
C ASN A 60 -2.31 -19.98 -8.66
N GLN A 61 -2.32 -20.03 -7.32
CA GLN A 61 -2.43 -21.25 -6.53
C GLN A 61 -3.82 -21.31 -5.89
N PRO A 62 -4.47 -22.49 -5.87
CA PRO A 62 -5.71 -22.64 -5.14
C PRO A 62 -5.49 -22.40 -3.64
N CYS A 63 -6.50 -21.86 -2.96
CA CYS A 63 -6.51 -21.75 -1.49
C CYS A 63 -6.16 -23.12 -0.86
N PRO A 64 -5.25 -23.18 0.14
CA PRO A 64 -4.86 -24.44 0.78
C PRO A 64 -6.04 -25.25 1.29
N LEU A 65 -7.11 -24.60 1.76
CA LEU A 65 -8.34 -25.27 2.19
C LEU A 65 -9.04 -26.02 1.04
N THR A 66 -9.04 -25.46 -0.17
CA THR A 66 -9.54 -26.17 -1.38
C THR A 66 -8.71 -27.40 -1.70
N VAL A 67 -7.38 -27.32 -1.52
CA VAL A 67 -6.48 -28.46 -1.76
C VAL A 67 -6.72 -29.56 -0.73
N LEU A 68 -6.77 -29.20 0.55
CA LEU A 68 -7.02 -30.12 1.66
C LEU A 68 -8.39 -30.79 1.54
N GLU A 69 -9.42 -30.04 1.15
CA GLU A 69 -10.75 -30.59 0.92
C GLU A 69 -10.73 -31.63 -0.20
N ARG A 70 -10.15 -31.30 -1.36
CA ARG A 70 -10.07 -32.22 -2.50
C ARG A 70 -9.29 -33.49 -2.15
N GLN A 71 -8.19 -33.36 -1.41
CA GLN A 71 -7.42 -34.50 -0.92
C GLN A 71 -8.25 -35.37 0.05
N ALA A 72 -8.99 -34.76 0.97
CA ALA A 72 -9.86 -35.49 1.90
C ALA A 72 -11.03 -36.19 1.20
N ARG A 73 -11.61 -35.58 0.15
CA ARG A 73 -12.66 -36.19 -0.68
C ARG A 73 -12.10 -37.38 -1.48
N ALA A 74 -10.94 -37.22 -2.11
CA ALA A 74 -10.27 -38.29 -2.85
C ALA A 74 -9.89 -39.47 -1.94
N ALA A 75 -9.33 -39.21 -0.75
CA ALA A 75 -9.00 -40.23 0.25
C ALA A 75 -10.23 -40.97 0.78
N ALA A 76 -11.43 -40.42 0.60
CA ALA A 76 -12.69 -41.07 0.96
C ALA A 76 -13.32 -41.87 -0.19
N GLY A 77 -12.66 -41.95 -1.36
CA GLY A 77 -13.21 -42.58 -2.56
C GLY A 77 -14.27 -41.74 -3.27
N ALA A 78 -14.47 -40.48 -2.88
CA ALA A 78 -15.39 -39.57 -3.56
C ALA A 78 -14.67 -38.82 -4.70
N THR A 79 -15.43 -38.47 -5.73
CA THR A 79 -14.94 -37.65 -6.84
C THR A 79 -14.56 -36.26 -6.32
N ALA A 80 -13.28 -35.91 -6.38
CA ALA A 80 -12.84 -34.54 -6.14
C ALA A 80 -13.35 -33.65 -7.27
N TYR A 81 -13.80 -32.44 -6.95
CA TYR A 81 -14.23 -31.47 -7.95
C TYR A 81 -13.04 -30.69 -8.51
N GLU A 82 -13.20 -30.18 -9.74
CA GLU A 82 -12.22 -29.33 -10.39
C GLU A 82 -12.56 -27.83 -10.21
N GLY A 83 -11.52 -26.99 -10.17
CA GLY A 83 -11.66 -25.54 -10.03
C GLY A 83 -11.71 -25.02 -8.58
N GLY A 84 -12.21 -23.78 -8.42
CA GLY A 84 -12.22 -23.06 -7.15
C GLY A 84 -13.42 -23.41 -6.24
N PHE A 85 -13.26 -23.22 -4.94
CA PHE A 85 -14.30 -23.49 -3.93
C PHE A 85 -15.62 -22.75 -4.20
N ILE A 86 -15.56 -21.43 -4.47
CA ILE A 86 -16.75 -20.62 -4.74
C ILE A 86 -17.45 -21.07 -6.04
N ALA A 87 -16.67 -21.38 -7.08
CA ALA A 87 -17.23 -21.89 -8.33
C ALA A 87 -17.96 -23.23 -8.12
N HIS A 88 -17.41 -24.12 -7.30
CA HIS A 88 -18.02 -25.42 -7.00
C HIS A 88 -19.27 -25.31 -6.12
N TYR A 89 -19.25 -24.52 -5.05
CA TYR A 89 -20.33 -24.49 -4.06
C TYR A 89 -21.36 -23.38 -4.26
N VAL A 90 -20.98 -22.24 -4.83
CA VAL A 90 -21.88 -21.10 -4.99
C VAL A 90 -22.42 -21.08 -6.41
N SER A 91 -21.55 -20.92 -7.42
CA SER A 91 -21.95 -20.79 -8.83
C SER A 91 -22.79 -21.96 -9.33
N ARG A 92 -22.39 -23.20 -9.04
CA ARG A 92 -23.17 -24.39 -9.39
C ARG A 92 -24.51 -24.48 -8.65
N THR A 93 -24.57 -24.09 -7.39
CA THR A 93 -25.80 -24.21 -6.57
C THR A 93 -26.86 -23.21 -7.01
N ILE A 94 -26.46 -22.00 -7.35
CA ILE A 94 -27.38 -20.95 -7.82
C ILE A 94 -27.52 -20.92 -9.35
N HIS A 95 -26.95 -21.91 -10.07
CA HIS A 95 -26.94 -22.01 -11.54
C HIS A 95 -26.44 -20.73 -12.23
N LEU A 96 -25.53 -19.99 -11.59
CA LEU A 96 -24.86 -18.85 -12.21
C LEU A 96 -23.55 -19.32 -12.83
N ASP A 97 -23.55 -19.49 -14.15
CA ASP A 97 -22.33 -19.58 -14.96
C ASP A 97 -21.69 -18.20 -15.06
N VAL A 98 -21.03 -17.79 -13.98
CA VAL A 98 -20.23 -16.56 -13.95
C VAL A 98 -18.77 -16.89 -14.22
N PRO A 99 -18.09 -16.12 -15.07
CA PRO A 99 -16.66 -16.27 -15.29
C PRO A 99 -15.87 -16.23 -13.97
N PRO A 100 -14.79 -17.01 -13.81
CA PRO A 100 -14.00 -17.07 -12.58
C PRO A 100 -13.57 -15.70 -12.04
N TRP A 101 -13.32 -14.72 -12.92
CA TRP A 101 -12.93 -13.36 -12.54
C TRP A 101 -14.05 -12.57 -11.86
N VAL A 102 -15.34 -12.89 -12.09
CA VAL A 102 -16.47 -12.27 -11.37
C VAL A 102 -16.47 -12.71 -9.91
N LEU A 103 -15.86 -13.85 -9.61
CA LEU A 103 -15.67 -14.37 -8.25
C LEU A 103 -14.38 -13.83 -7.61
N SER A 104 -13.33 -13.57 -8.40
CA SER A 104 -12.06 -12.95 -7.94
C SER A 104 -12.13 -11.43 -7.76
N GLY A 105 -12.85 -10.70 -8.64
CA GLY A 105 -12.98 -9.24 -8.65
C GLY A 105 -13.53 -8.63 -7.34
N PRO A 106 -14.51 -9.27 -6.67
CA PRO A 106 -14.94 -8.89 -5.34
C PRO A 106 -13.84 -8.97 -4.29
N THR A 107 -12.86 -9.88 -4.38
CA THR A 107 -11.72 -9.98 -3.45
C THR A 107 -10.83 -8.74 -3.53
N PHE A 108 -10.61 -8.23 -4.75
CA PHE A 108 -9.85 -6.99 -4.99
C PHE A 108 -10.61 -5.74 -4.57
N LEU A 109 -11.92 -5.69 -4.87
CA LEU A 109 -12.79 -4.62 -4.40
C LEU A 109 -12.90 -4.63 -2.86
N LEU A 110 -12.98 -5.81 -2.25
CA LEU A 110 -12.95 -6.00 -0.81
C LEU A 110 -11.64 -5.51 -0.22
N ALA A 111 -10.50 -5.91 -0.80
CA ALA A 111 -9.19 -5.42 -0.38
C ALA A 111 -9.17 -3.89 -0.45
N ALA A 112 -9.57 -3.29 -1.58
CA ALA A 112 -9.63 -1.83 -1.75
C ALA A 112 -10.55 -1.14 -0.72
N VAL A 113 -11.70 -1.74 -0.38
CA VAL A 113 -12.66 -1.19 0.59
C VAL A 113 -12.17 -1.35 2.03
N VAL A 114 -11.57 -2.50 2.37
CA VAL A 114 -10.89 -2.70 3.66
C VAL A 114 -9.77 -1.70 3.79
N LEU A 115 -8.98 -1.51 2.73
CA LEU A 115 -7.85 -0.59 2.69
C LEU A 115 -8.31 0.86 2.89
N TRP A 116 -9.31 1.29 2.11
CA TRP A 116 -9.94 2.61 2.20
C TRP A 116 -10.56 2.87 3.56
N ARG A 117 -11.14 1.86 4.21
CA ARG A 117 -11.81 2.08 5.49
C ARG A 117 -10.88 1.98 6.70
N TYR A 118 -9.93 1.06 6.67
CA TYR A 118 -8.87 0.99 7.67
C TYR A 118 -8.11 2.34 7.74
N TRP A 119 -7.98 2.97 6.58
CA TRP A 119 -7.41 4.28 6.38
C TRP A 119 -8.17 5.47 7.04
N ILE A 120 -9.51 5.49 7.09
CA ILE A 120 -10.28 6.58 7.74
C ILE A 120 -10.13 6.56 9.27
N ASP A 121 -10.01 5.37 9.85
CA ASP A 121 -9.98 5.24 11.31
C ASP A 121 -8.57 5.51 11.86
N VAL A 122 -7.51 5.23 11.09
CA VAL A 122 -6.12 5.54 11.47
C VAL A 122 -5.72 6.99 11.11
N SER A 123 -6.28 7.60 10.05
CA SER A 123 -6.02 9.02 9.70
C SER A 123 -6.46 10.01 10.77
N ARG A 124 -7.41 9.63 11.62
CA ARG A 124 -7.87 10.44 12.76
C ARG A 124 -7.01 10.28 14.02
N ALA A 125 -6.06 9.34 14.03
CA ALA A 125 -5.26 8.98 15.20
C ALA A 125 -3.81 9.54 15.15
N VAL A 126 -3.40 10.21 14.07
CA VAL A 126 -2.07 10.81 13.97
C VAL A 126 -2.13 12.25 14.50
N PRO A 127 -1.42 12.58 15.59
CA PRO A 127 -1.35 13.96 16.05
C PRO A 127 -0.63 14.83 15.02
N GLY A 128 -1.19 16.01 14.76
CA GLY A 128 -0.48 17.05 14.02
C GLY A 128 0.82 17.41 14.75
N ASN A 129 1.89 17.62 13.97
CA ASN A 129 3.22 17.99 14.47
C ASN A 129 3.16 19.13 15.53
N PRO A 130 3.76 18.96 16.73
CA PRO A 130 3.85 20.01 17.76
C PRO A 130 4.79 21.17 17.39
N ALA A 131 5.55 21.10 16.28
CA ALA A 131 6.61 22.05 15.95
C ALA A 131 6.15 23.48 15.57
N GLY A 132 4.90 23.87 15.87
CA GLY A 132 4.40 25.23 15.71
C GLY A 132 4.10 25.96 17.03
N GLN A 133 4.27 25.32 18.20
CA GLN A 133 3.97 25.92 19.50
C GLN A 133 5.22 25.95 20.39
N ALA A 134 6.17 26.81 20.06
CA ALA A 134 7.17 27.27 21.00
C ALA A 134 7.20 28.80 20.95
N GLY A 135 6.66 29.45 21.98
CA GLY A 135 6.87 30.88 22.25
C GLY A 135 5.60 31.69 22.51
N GLY A 136 5.06 31.62 23.73
CA GLY A 136 4.10 32.59 24.25
C GLY A 136 4.03 32.50 25.78
N PRO A 137 4.25 33.58 26.56
CA PRO A 137 4.38 33.49 28.01
C PRO A 137 3.06 33.11 28.68
N GLN A 138 3.16 32.23 29.67
CA GLN A 138 2.09 31.85 30.58
C GLN A 138 1.63 33.06 31.39
N SER A 139 0.31 33.29 31.46
CA SER A 139 -0.31 33.99 32.58
C SER A 139 -1.51 33.18 33.06
N ALA A 140 -1.54 32.99 34.38
CA ALA A 140 -2.51 32.19 35.10
C ALA A 140 -3.82 32.96 35.33
N SER A 141 -4.94 32.25 35.29
CA SER A 141 -6.12 32.55 36.10
C SER A 141 -7.08 31.36 36.07
N ALA A 142 -7.38 30.83 37.25
CA ALA A 142 -8.28 29.71 37.48
C ALA A 142 -9.74 30.18 37.51
N ARG A 143 -10.64 29.38 36.92
CA ARG A 143 -12.04 29.23 37.37
C ARG A 143 -12.58 27.89 36.87
N GLU A 144 -12.99 27.05 37.80
CA GLU A 144 -13.73 25.81 37.54
C GLU A 144 -15.21 26.11 37.26
N THR A 145 -15.78 25.48 36.24
CA THR A 145 -17.20 25.08 36.20
C THR A 145 -17.35 23.75 35.45
N PRO A 146 -18.28 22.86 35.87
CA PRO A 146 -18.36 21.49 35.40
C PRO A 146 -19.43 21.34 34.31
N GLU A 147 -19.02 21.24 33.06
CA GLU A 147 -19.86 20.69 31.99
C GLU A 147 -18.94 19.95 31.02
N ALA A 148 -19.22 18.66 30.83
CA ALA A 148 -18.48 17.76 29.98
C ALA A 148 -18.69 18.11 28.50
N GLU A 149 -18.12 19.23 28.08
CA GLU A 149 -18.01 19.63 26.69
C GLU A 149 -16.97 18.73 26.02
N ARG A 150 -17.38 18.03 24.95
CA ARG A 150 -16.48 17.22 24.12
C ARG A 150 -15.43 18.15 23.52
N ASP A 151 -14.29 18.21 24.19
CA ASP A 151 -13.11 18.94 23.72
C ASP A 151 -12.72 18.47 22.30
N PRO A 152 -12.91 19.31 21.27
CA PRO A 152 -12.51 19.01 19.90
C PRO A 152 -10.98 19.05 19.73
N THR A 153 -10.25 19.48 20.76
CA THR A 153 -8.79 19.67 20.76
C THR A 153 -8.04 18.52 21.42
N ARG A 154 -8.73 17.45 21.84
CA ARG A 154 -8.08 16.23 22.34
C ARG A 154 -7.13 15.70 21.26
N THR A 155 -5.84 15.96 21.46
CA THR A 155 -4.76 15.49 20.60
C THR A 155 -4.95 13.98 20.41
N PRO A 156 -5.05 13.47 19.17
CA PRO A 156 -5.09 12.04 18.97
C PRO A 156 -3.79 11.48 19.53
N GLY A 157 -3.89 10.69 20.61
CA GLY A 157 -2.71 10.03 21.17
C GLY A 157 -2.03 9.18 20.10
N LEU A 158 -0.69 9.06 20.19
CA LEU A 158 0.12 8.18 19.35
C LEU A 158 -0.63 6.88 19.08
N PRO A 159 -0.83 6.48 17.81
CA PRO A 159 -1.64 5.32 17.55
C PRO A 159 -0.98 4.10 18.18
N SER A 160 -1.76 3.30 18.92
CA SER A 160 -1.24 2.21 19.75
C SER A 160 -0.34 1.26 18.96
N ARG A 161 0.61 0.56 19.60
CA ARG A 161 1.46 -0.47 18.95
C ARG A 161 0.66 -1.46 18.10
N ARG A 162 -0.61 -1.69 18.47
CA ARG A 162 -1.58 -2.52 17.73
C ARG A 162 -1.96 -1.91 16.37
N GLY A 163 -2.25 -0.60 16.31
CA GLY A 163 -2.55 0.09 15.06
C GLY A 163 -1.38 0.14 14.07
N ALA A 164 -0.14 0.14 14.56
CA ALA A 164 1.06 0.07 13.72
C ALA A 164 1.21 -1.29 13.00
N ILE A 165 0.80 -2.40 13.63
CA ILE A 165 0.86 -3.75 13.05
C ILE A 165 -0.15 -3.88 11.91
N GLU A 166 -1.40 -3.51 12.15
CA GLU A 166 -2.44 -3.54 11.12
C GLU A 166 -2.08 -2.61 9.96
N TYR A 167 -1.47 -1.46 10.26
CA TYR A 167 -0.93 -0.56 9.25
C TYR A 167 0.21 -1.20 8.44
N LEU A 168 1.15 -1.91 9.07
CA LEU A 168 2.22 -2.59 8.34
C LEU A 168 1.66 -3.67 7.41
N LEU A 169 0.65 -4.43 7.85
CA LEU A 169 -0.04 -5.42 7.02
C LEU A 169 -0.76 -4.78 5.83
N LEU A 170 -1.42 -3.64 6.06
CA LEU A 170 -2.06 -2.83 5.01
C LEU A 170 -1.05 -2.44 3.92
N VAL A 171 0.13 -1.97 4.36
CA VAL A 171 1.16 -1.51 3.44
C VAL A 171 1.82 -2.69 2.73
N VAL A 172 2.02 -3.83 3.39
CA VAL A 172 2.47 -5.06 2.72
C VAL A 172 1.45 -5.51 1.67
N LEU A 173 0.15 -5.47 1.97
CA LEU A 173 -0.90 -5.79 1.00
C LEU A 173 -0.83 -4.88 -0.24
N LEU A 174 -0.73 -3.56 -0.02
CA LEU A 174 -0.61 -2.57 -1.09
C LEU A 174 0.69 -2.68 -1.87
N ALA A 175 1.82 -2.87 -1.18
CA ALA A 175 3.14 -2.73 -1.76
C ALA A 175 3.74 -4.03 -2.32
N VAL A 176 3.30 -5.18 -1.81
CA VAL A 176 3.91 -6.48 -2.10
C VAL A 176 2.92 -7.42 -2.75
N VAL A 177 1.62 -7.28 -2.50
CA VAL A 177 0.65 -8.27 -2.99
C VAL A 177 -0.13 -7.75 -4.19
N LEU A 178 -0.68 -6.54 -4.07
CA LEU A 178 -1.44 -5.89 -5.15
C LEU A 178 -0.68 -5.78 -6.50
N PRO A 179 0.64 -5.55 -6.53
CA PRO A 179 1.35 -5.40 -7.80
C PRO A 179 1.44 -6.70 -8.59
N PHE A 180 1.55 -7.83 -7.88
CA PHE A 180 1.62 -9.14 -8.50
C PHE A 180 0.25 -9.68 -8.93
N ALA A 181 -0.81 -8.93 -8.66
CA ALA A 181 -2.17 -9.38 -8.84
C ALA A 181 -2.67 -9.02 -10.24
N ASP A 182 -3.03 -10.03 -11.02
CA ASP A 182 -3.80 -9.83 -12.24
C ASP A 182 -5.21 -9.37 -11.83
N LEU A 183 -5.42 -8.04 -11.83
CA LEU A 183 -6.70 -7.42 -11.48
C LEU A 183 -7.81 -7.79 -12.47
N GLY A 184 -7.47 -8.42 -13.61
CA GLY A 184 -8.43 -8.85 -14.62
C GLY A 184 -9.28 -7.72 -15.20
N LEU A 185 -8.84 -6.46 -15.09
CA LEU A 185 -9.64 -5.27 -15.46
C LEU A 185 -10.04 -5.26 -16.94
N GLU A 186 -9.19 -5.80 -17.81
CA GLU A 186 -9.51 -6.00 -19.24
C GLU A 186 -10.73 -6.90 -19.45
N ARG A 187 -10.99 -7.82 -18.51
CA ARG A 187 -12.11 -8.77 -18.55
C ARG A 187 -13.42 -8.13 -18.06
N VAL A 188 -13.34 -7.03 -17.31
CA VAL A 188 -14.50 -6.31 -16.72
C VAL A 188 -14.91 -5.09 -17.55
N LEU A 189 -13.95 -4.41 -18.16
CA LEU A 189 -14.15 -3.19 -18.93
C LEU A 189 -13.76 -3.47 -20.40
N PRO A 190 -14.72 -3.85 -21.27
CA PRO A 190 -14.44 -4.11 -22.67
C PRO A 190 -13.90 -2.85 -23.35
N GLY A 191 -12.66 -2.91 -23.86
CA GLY A 191 -11.94 -1.75 -24.40
C GLY A 191 -10.95 -1.10 -23.42
N TRP A 192 -10.90 -1.54 -22.17
CA TRP A 192 -9.73 -1.32 -21.30
C TRP A 192 -8.60 -2.17 -21.86
N HIS A 193 -7.78 -1.56 -22.70
CA HIS A 193 -6.47 -2.13 -22.99
C HIS A 193 -5.62 -1.95 -21.74
N SER A 194 -4.87 -2.98 -21.36
CA SER A 194 -3.70 -2.93 -20.49
C SER A 194 -2.60 -2.02 -21.06
N SER A 195 -2.97 -0.87 -21.62
CA SER A 195 -2.05 0.25 -21.66
C SER A 195 -1.64 0.51 -20.21
N ASP A 196 -0.34 0.46 -19.97
CA ASP A 196 0.24 0.70 -18.64
C ASP A 196 -0.35 1.97 -18.01
N ALA A 197 -0.67 2.98 -18.83
CA ALA A 197 -1.32 4.24 -18.45
C ALA A 197 -2.67 4.10 -17.70
N GLY A 198 -3.58 3.22 -18.14
CA GLY A 198 -4.91 3.09 -17.52
C GLY A 198 -4.84 2.50 -16.10
N ILE A 199 -4.04 1.44 -15.95
CA ILE A 199 -3.77 0.79 -14.67
C ILE A 199 -3.07 1.79 -13.73
N VAL A 200 -2.07 2.49 -14.25
CA VAL A 200 -1.34 3.52 -13.50
C VAL A 200 -2.26 4.67 -13.07
N ALA A 201 -3.19 5.12 -13.92
CA ALA A 201 -4.15 6.15 -13.58
C ALA A 201 -5.09 5.73 -12.44
N PHE A 202 -5.57 4.47 -12.47
CA PHE A 202 -6.34 3.91 -11.36
C PHE A 202 -5.55 3.91 -10.04
N PHE A 203 -4.30 3.44 -10.08
CA PHE A 203 -3.41 3.49 -8.91
C PHE A 203 -3.18 4.92 -8.43
N LEU A 204 -3.00 5.88 -9.34
CA LEU A 204 -2.83 7.28 -8.98
C LEU A 204 -4.06 7.83 -8.26
N VAL A 205 -5.27 7.54 -8.74
CA VAL A 205 -6.52 7.94 -8.06
C VAL A 205 -6.60 7.32 -6.66
N LEU A 206 -6.25 6.04 -6.52
CA LEU A 206 -6.18 5.38 -5.21
C LEU A 206 -5.17 6.06 -4.28
N CYS A 207 -3.96 6.38 -4.77
CA CYS A 207 -2.90 7.01 -3.98
C CYS A 207 -3.25 8.46 -3.61
N LEU A 208 -3.89 9.21 -4.50
CA LEU A 208 -4.45 10.52 -4.20
C LEU A 208 -5.54 10.42 -3.15
N ALA A 209 -6.46 9.47 -3.29
CA ALA A 209 -7.48 9.20 -2.30
C ALA A 209 -6.81 8.96 -0.94
N LEU A 210 -5.77 8.11 -0.85
CA LEU A 210 -5.00 7.83 0.37
C LEU A 210 -4.30 9.05 0.99
N CYS A 211 -3.89 10.03 0.19
CA CYS A 211 -3.15 11.20 0.67
C CYS A 211 -4.06 12.39 1.04
N LEU A 212 -5.31 12.44 0.55
CA LEU A 212 -6.19 13.62 0.65
C LEU A 212 -6.59 14.06 2.07
N PRO A 213 -6.89 13.18 3.05
CA PRO A 213 -7.29 13.60 4.40
C PRO A 213 -6.17 14.20 5.22
N ASP A 214 -4.92 13.85 4.93
CA ASP A 214 -3.76 14.42 5.60
C ASP A 214 -2.75 14.91 4.57
N ARG A 215 -3.13 15.99 3.89
CA ARG A 215 -2.28 16.66 2.89
C ARG A 215 -0.93 17.11 3.45
N ARG A 216 -0.83 17.37 4.77
CA ARG A 216 0.43 17.78 5.42
C ARG A 216 1.38 16.59 5.54
N ALA A 217 0.97 15.54 6.24
CA ALA A 217 1.83 14.36 6.42
C ALA A 217 2.13 13.67 5.08
N SER A 218 1.16 13.68 4.16
CA SER A 218 1.29 13.07 2.84
C SER A 218 2.08 13.92 1.86
N GLY A 219 2.51 15.15 2.22
CA GLY A 219 3.40 15.96 1.40
C GLY A 219 2.80 16.43 0.07
N LEU A 220 1.47 16.37 -0.07
CA LEU A 220 0.69 16.86 -1.22
C LEU A 220 0.76 18.39 -1.42
N ARG A 221 1.61 19.07 -0.65
CA ARG A 221 1.79 20.52 -0.69
C ARG A 221 3.08 20.83 -1.44
N LEU A 222 3.18 22.05 -1.95
CA LEU A 222 4.39 22.55 -2.60
C LEU A 222 5.60 22.66 -1.63
N GLY A 223 5.38 22.47 -0.33
CA GLY A 223 6.41 22.62 0.72
C GLY A 223 6.57 24.06 1.19
N GLU A 224 7.56 24.31 2.06
CA GLU A 224 7.88 25.65 2.56
C GLU A 224 9.09 26.23 1.81
N THR A 225 8.90 27.19 0.91
CA THR A 225 9.97 27.75 0.05
C THR A 225 11.21 28.23 0.81
N ALA A 226 11.06 28.72 2.04
CA ALA A 226 12.18 29.11 2.90
C ALA A 226 13.07 27.91 3.29
N ARG A 227 12.48 26.74 3.56
CA ARG A 227 13.21 25.51 3.88
C ARG A 227 14.00 24.97 2.68
N TRP A 228 13.49 25.19 1.47
CA TRP A 228 14.19 24.82 0.24
C TRP A 228 15.50 25.60 0.13
N ARG A 229 15.40 26.94 0.20
CA ARG A 229 16.57 27.84 0.09
C ARG A 229 17.69 27.52 1.08
N ALA A 230 17.33 27.19 2.32
CA ALA A 230 18.29 26.80 3.35
C ALA A 230 19.05 25.49 3.04
N LYS A 231 18.57 24.70 2.07
CA LYS A 231 19.09 23.38 1.70
C LYS A 231 19.40 23.25 0.20
N ASP A 232 19.39 24.32 -0.59
CA ASP A 232 19.50 24.26 -2.06
C ASP A 232 20.69 23.41 -2.54
N LEU A 233 21.91 23.65 -2.02
CA LEU A 233 23.08 22.86 -2.39
C LEU A 233 22.96 21.38 -2.01
N TRP A 234 22.35 21.08 -0.86
CA TRP A 234 22.09 19.72 -0.43
C TRP A 234 21.02 19.04 -1.27
N ILE A 235 19.97 19.76 -1.65
CA ILE A 235 18.92 19.25 -2.54
C ILE A 235 19.54 18.95 -3.91
N LEU A 236 20.34 19.85 -4.47
CA LEU A 236 21.02 19.62 -5.75
C LEU A 236 21.96 18.41 -5.70
N PHE A 237 22.77 18.30 -4.65
CA PHE A 237 23.65 17.15 -4.45
C PHE A 237 22.85 15.85 -4.30
N PHE A 238 21.79 15.85 -3.48
CA PHE A 238 21.01 14.65 -3.28
C PHE A 238 20.23 14.26 -4.55
N TRP A 239 19.70 15.23 -5.27
CA TRP A 239 18.93 15.03 -6.49
C TRP A 239 19.79 14.52 -7.64
N SER A 240 21.08 14.88 -7.73
CA SER A 240 21.91 14.45 -8.86
C SER A 240 22.33 12.97 -8.79
N ILE A 241 22.35 12.36 -7.61
CA ILE A 241 22.92 11.01 -7.43
C ILE A 241 22.14 9.92 -8.17
N PRO A 242 20.80 9.78 -8.05
CA PRO A 242 20.09 8.71 -8.76
C PRO A 242 20.22 8.82 -10.30
N PRO A 243 20.05 10.01 -10.93
CA PRO A 243 20.35 10.21 -12.35
C PRO A 243 21.79 9.82 -12.73
N LEU A 244 22.79 10.25 -11.95
CA LEU A 244 24.20 9.90 -12.20
C LEU A 244 24.45 8.40 -12.08
N ALA A 245 23.88 7.74 -11.06
CA ALA A 245 23.98 6.30 -10.90
C ALA A 245 23.29 5.54 -12.05
N THR A 246 22.20 6.08 -12.59
CA THR A 246 21.56 5.52 -13.81
C THR A 246 22.50 5.63 -15.00
N ILE A 247 23.12 6.80 -15.23
CA ILE A 247 24.10 7.00 -16.32
C ILE A 247 25.32 6.07 -16.16
N LEU A 248 25.89 6.01 -14.97
CA LEU A 248 27.16 5.31 -14.73
C LEU A 248 27.00 3.80 -14.59
N VAL A 249 25.88 3.30 -14.05
CA VAL A 249 25.67 1.88 -13.77
C VAL A 249 24.70 1.25 -14.77
N TYR A 250 23.48 1.79 -14.89
CA TYR A 250 22.45 1.20 -15.79
C TYR A 250 22.91 1.21 -17.25
N GLY A 251 23.60 2.28 -17.69
CA GLY A 251 24.18 2.36 -19.04
C GLY A 251 25.20 1.25 -19.36
N GLN A 252 25.78 0.60 -18.35
CA GLN A 252 26.75 -0.49 -18.49
C GLN A 252 26.14 -1.89 -18.31
N LEU A 253 24.85 -2.00 -17.97
CA LEU A 253 24.21 -3.30 -17.81
C LEU A 253 24.07 -4.02 -19.16
N ALA A 254 24.29 -5.33 -19.17
CA ALA A 254 24.12 -6.16 -20.35
C ALA A 254 22.66 -6.23 -20.80
N ASP A 255 21.73 -6.29 -19.84
CA ASP A 255 20.29 -6.21 -20.08
C ASP A 255 19.76 -4.84 -19.62
N ARG A 256 19.09 -4.15 -20.54
CA ARG A 256 18.53 -2.80 -20.36
C ARG A 256 17.07 -2.82 -20.81
N PRO A 257 16.15 -3.33 -19.97
CA PRO A 257 14.80 -3.70 -20.38
C PRO A 257 13.93 -2.52 -20.82
N TYR A 258 14.31 -1.29 -20.45
CA TYR A 258 13.60 -0.07 -20.79
C TYR A 258 14.24 0.72 -21.96
N HIS A 259 15.41 0.29 -22.45
CA HIS A 259 16.10 0.97 -23.55
C HIS A 259 15.20 1.07 -24.79
N GLY A 260 15.08 2.29 -25.33
CA GLY A 260 14.27 2.58 -26.52
C GLY A 260 12.76 2.60 -26.29
N LYS A 261 12.28 2.39 -25.05
CA LYS A 261 10.85 2.43 -24.72
C LYS A 261 10.54 3.74 -24.02
N ILE A 262 9.82 4.67 -24.65
CA ILE A 262 9.37 5.90 -23.99
C ILE A 262 7.86 5.86 -23.79
N ASP A 263 7.41 5.80 -22.53
CA ASP A 263 6.00 5.88 -22.15
C ASP A 263 5.81 7.00 -21.12
N TRP A 264 5.63 8.23 -21.62
CA TRP A 264 5.46 9.42 -20.79
C TRP A 264 4.24 9.33 -19.85
N PRO A 265 3.05 8.90 -20.29
CA PRO A 265 1.93 8.67 -19.38
C PRO A 265 2.27 7.72 -18.24
N CYS A 266 2.87 6.56 -18.54
CA CYS A 266 3.24 5.58 -17.51
C CYS A 266 4.29 6.15 -16.54
N TRP A 267 5.34 6.81 -17.04
CA TRP A 267 6.40 7.30 -16.17
C TRP A 267 5.99 8.48 -15.33
N LEU A 268 5.21 9.42 -15.88
CA LEU A 268 4.75 10.56 -15.11
C LEU A 268 3.73 10.12 -14.06
N LEU A 269 2.67 9.43 -14.49
CA LEU A 269 1.58 9.02 -13.60
C LEU A 269 2.04 7.94 -12.61
N GLY A 270 2.93 7.04 -13.04
CA GLY A 270 3.48 5.95 -12.24
C GLY A 270 4.43 6.47 -11.18
N SER A 271 5.35 7.38 -11.56
CA SER A 271 6.21 8.05 -10.58
C SER A 271 5.37 8.82 -9.57
N ALA A 272 4.33 9.53 -10.00
CA ALA A 272 3.44 10.25 -9.09
C ALA A 272 2.68 9.31 -8.14
N ALA A 273 2.14 8.20 -8.64
CA ALA A 273 1.43 7.22 -7.82
C ALA A 273 2.36 6.59 -6.77
N GLN A 274 3.57 6.19 -7.17
CA GLN A 274 4.55 5.59 -6.27
C GLN A 274 5.08 6.60 -5.23
N GLU A 275 5.37 7.84 -5.63
CA GLU A 275 5.75 8.92 -4.72
C GLU A 275 4.66 9.18 -3.67
N LEU A 276 3.40 9.25 -4.09
CA LEU A 276 2.25 9.43 -3.20
C LEU A 276 2.05 8.24 -2.27
N LEU A 277 2.21 7.01 -2.75
CA LEU A 277 2.04 5.83 -1.92
C LEU A 277 3.16 5.71 -0.89
N PHE A 278 4.41 5.61 -1.33
CA PHE A 278 5.52 5.20 -0.47
C PHE A 278 6.09 6.35 0.36
N PHE A 279 6.24 7.51 -0.26
CA PHE A 279 6.87 8.66 0.38
C PHE A 279 5.82 9.60 0.94
N GLY A 280 4.66 9.67 0.28
CA GLY A 280 3.46 10.34 0.74
C GLY A 280 2.86 9.68 1.96
N PHE A 281 2.04 8.70 1.67
CA PHE A 281 1.20 8.03 2.62
C PHE A 281 2.00 7.14 3.57
N VAL A 282 2.91 6.31 3.05
CA VAL A 282 3.58 5.31 3.88
C VAL A 282 4.54 5.98 4.87
N TYR A 283 5.48 6.76 4.37
CA TYR A 283 6.42 7.50 5.23
C TYR A 283 5.70 8.43 6.21
N GLY A 284 4.71 9.21 5.76
CA GLY A 284 3.99 10.16 6.62
C GLY A 284 3.35 9.49 7.84
N ARG A 285 2.85 8.27 7.68
CA ARG A 285 2.28 7.48 8.79
C ARG A 285 3.36 6.88 9.68
N LEU A 286 4.39 6.26 9.12
CA LEU A 286 5.51 5.71 9.90
C LEU A 286 6.18 6.81 10.75
N ALA A 287 6.33 8.02 10.19
CA ALA A 287 6.81 9.19 10.91
C ALA A 287 5.84 9.66 12.01
N GLY A 288 4.52 9.56 11.78
CA GLY A 288 3.52 9.81 12.82
C GLY A 288 3.59 8.84 14.02
N TYR A 289 4.04 7.60 13.80
CA TYR A 289 4.21 6.59 14.86
C TYR A 289 5.53 6.72 15.63
N TRP A 290 6.63 6.96 14.91
CA TRP A 290 7.99 6.87 15.47
C TRP A 290 8.75 8.21 15.49
N GLY A 291 8.10 9.30 15.09
CA GLY A 291 8.74 10.58 14.81
C GLY A 291 9.51 10.56 13.49
N GLU A 292 9.86 11.74 12.98
CA GLU A 292 10.61 11.87 11.71
C GLU A 292 12.07 11.37 11.83
N GLY A 293 12.57 11.16 13.05
CA GLY A 293 13.96 10.81 13.32
C GLY A 293 14.88 12.03 13.40
N PRO A 294 16.20 11.83 13.44
CA PRO A 294 17.16 12.90 13.64
C PRO A 294 17.17 13.90 12.48
N GLU A 295 17.55 15.15 12.77
CA GLU A 295 17.73 16.20 11.77
C GLU A 295 19.00 15.99 10.92
N GLY A 296 19.11 16.75 9.83
CA GLY A 296 20.25 16.67 8.92
C GLY A 296 20.26 15.39 8.07
N TRP A 297 21.44 14.97 7.61
CA TRP A 297 21.61 13.82 6.72
C TRP A 297 21.38 12.47 7.42
N ARG A 298 21.66 12.39 8.73
CA ARG A 298 21.43 11.18 9.56
C ARG A 298 19.97 10.77 9.59
N GLY A 299 19.08 11.70 9.27
CA GLY A 299 17.68 11.44 9.08
C GLY A 299 17.38 10.28 8.11
N MET A 300 18.24 10.05 7.13
CA MET A 300 18.08 8.99 6.14
C MET A 300 18.14 7.59 6.76
N LEU A 301 18.77 7.47 7.94
CA LEU A 301 18.85 6.24 8.73
C LEU A 301 17.67 6.09 9.71
N GLY A 302 16.72 7.02 9.68
CA GLY A 302 15.52 6.95 10.49
C GLY A 302 14.63 5.77 10.09
N ARG A 303 14.04 5.08 11.07
CA ARG A 303 13.15 3.92 10.84
C ARG A 303 12.05 4.19 9.81
N PRO A 304 11.33 5.33 9.82
CA PRO A 304 10.31 5.62 8.81
C PRO A 304 10.88 5.66 7.39
N VAL A 305 12.06 6.25 7.21
CA VAL A 305 12.72 6.37 5.90
C VAL A 305 13.13 4.99 5.40
N LEU A 306 13.84 4.22 6.22
CA LEU A 306 14.34 2.90 5.84
C LEU A 306 13.21 1.91 5.54
N LEU A 307 12.13 1.93 6.33
CA LEU A 307 10.99 1.05 6.10
C LEU A 307 10.22 1.44 4.83
N SER A 308 9.98 2.72 4.59
CA SER A 308 9.38 3.19 3.33
C SER A 308 10.22 2.82 2.12
N ALA A 309 11.54 3.01 2.21
CA ALA A 309 12.48 2.66 1.14
C ALA A 309 12.51 1.15 0.89
N LEU A 310 12.48 0.33 1.95
CA LEU A 310 12.41 -1.13 1.84
C LEU A 310 11.12 -1.57 1.13
N LEU A 311 9.98 -1.01 1.52
CA LEU A 311 8.69 -1.34 0.91
C LEU A 311 8.63 -0.91 -0.56
N PHE A 312 9.21 0.24 -0.89
CA PHE A 312 9.38 0.68 -2.28
C PHE A 312 10.29 -0.26 -3.08
N ALA A 313 11.40 -0.73 -2.51
CA ALA A 313 12.27 -1.70 -3.16
C ALA A 313 11.56 -3.05 -3.38
N LEU A 314 10.82 -3.54 -2.37
CA LEU A 314 10.09 -4.80 -2.45
C LEU A 314 8.97 -4.79 -3.51
N TRP A 315 8.40 -3.62 -3.84
CA TRP A 315 7.46 -3.48 -4.96
C TRP A 315 8.02 -3.99 -6.29
N HIS A 316 9.34 -3.88 -6.48
CA HIS A 316 10.00 -4.22 -7.74
C HIS A 316 10.39 -5.70 -7.83
N VAL A 317 10.35 -6.44 -6.72
CA VAL A 317 10.74 -7.88 -6.68
C VAL A 317 9.89 -8.72 -7.62
N GLN A 318 8.64 -8.31 -7.89
CA GLN A 318 7.77 -8.98 -8.87
C GLN A 318 8.35 -9.08 -10.27
N ASN A 319 9.24 -8.16 -10.64
CA ASN A 319 9.87 -8.13 -11.95
C ASN A 319 10.75 -9.35 -12.20
N VAL A 320 11.10 -10.14 -11.16
CA VAL A 320 11.77 -11.43 -11.31
C VAL A 320 10.99 -12.43 -12.18
N ARG A 321 9.67 -12.21 -12.37
CA ARG A 321 8.84 -13.04 -13.25
C ARG A 321 9.09 -12.77 -14.74
N THR A 322 9.61 -11.60 -15.10
CA THR A 322 9.66 -11.12 -16.49
C THR A 322 11.00 -10.55 -16.93
N LEU A 323 11.84 -10.10 -15.99
CA LEU A 323 13.13 -9.45 -16.26
C LEU A 323 14.30 -10.29 -15.76
N ASP A 324 15.50 -9.99 -16.27
CA ASP A 324 16.74 -10.66 -15.84
C ASP A 324 16.96 -10.54 -14.31
N PRO A 325 17.29 -11.64 -13.59
CA PRO A 325 17.51 -11.59 -12.15
C PRO A 325 18.63 -10.64 -11.70
N GLY A 326 19.68 -10.48 -12.51
CA GLY A 326 20.75 -9.52 -12.26
C GLY A 326 20.26 -8.07 -12.34
N TYR A 327 19.44 -7.77 -13.35
CA TYR A 327 18.74 -6.48 -13.43
C TYR A 327 17.83 -6.24 -12.22
N VAL A 328 17.01 -7.23 -11.82
CA VAL A 328 16.09 -7.09 -10.68
C VAL A 328 16.84 -6.91 -9.37
N ALA A 329 17.98 -7.58 -9.18
CA ALA A 329 18.85 -7.38 -8.02
C ALA A 329 19.40 -5.94 -7.97
N PHE A 330 19.91 -5.43 -9.11
CA PHE A 330 20.32 -4.04 -9.24
C PHE A 330 19.15 -3.09 -8.94
N GLN A 331 18.00 -3.28 -9.57
CA GLN A 331 16.81 -2.45 -9.42
C GLN A 331 16.35 -2.40 -7.96
N THR A 332 16.39 -3.52 -7.25
CA THR A 332 15.97 -3.59 -5.83
C THR A 332 16.91 -2.78 -4.94
N VAL A 333 18.24 -2.94 -5.09
CA VAL A 333 19.22 -2.19 -4.30
C VAL A 333 19.20 -0.70 -4.65
N TYR A 334 19.15 -0.39 -5.95
CA TYR A 334 19.07 0.97 -6.46
C TYR A 334 17.80 1.67 -5.98
N ALA A 335 16.64 1.01 -6.07
CA ALA A 335 15.36 1.54 -5.59
C ALA A 335 15.38 1.79 -4.08
N PHE A 336 15.97 0.90 -3.28
CA PHE A 336 16.10 1.09 -1.84
C PHE A 336 16.93 2.34 -1.49
N LEU A 337 18.14 2.42 -2.05
CA LEU A 337 19.04 3.55 -1.79
C LEU A 337 18.46 4.86 -2.32
N GLY A 338 17.99 4.85 -3.57
CA GLY A 338 17.36 6.00 -4.22
C GLY A 338 16.13 6.49 -3.46
N ALA A 339 15.27 5.59 -2.99
CA ALA A 339 14.09 5.95 -2.19
C ALA A 339 14.46 6.61 -0.87
N ALA A 340 15.39 6.03 -0.10
CA ALA A 340 15.85 6.63 1.15
C ALA A 340 16.45 8.03 0.93
N TRP A 341 17.19 8.16 -0.17
CA TRP A 341 17.82 9.40 -0.59
C TRP A 341 16.81 10.48 -1.00
N CYS A 342 15.81 10.14 -1.82
CA CYS A 342 14.73 11.03 -2.22
C CYS A 342 13.83 11.43 -1.04
N LEU A 343 13.57 10.50 -0.12
CA LEU A 343 12.85 10.77 1.13
C LEU A 343 13.55 11.83 1.98
N GLN A 344 14.88 11.88 1.98
CA GLN A 344 15.62 12.90 2.72
C GLN A 344 15.36 14.32 2.17
N MET A 345 15.29 14.48 0.85
CA MET A 345 14.92 15.76 0.23
C MET A 345 13.50 16.18 0.61
N ARG A 346 12.57 15.22 0.62
CA ARG A 346 11.20 15.44 1.06
C ARG A 346 11.12 15.90 2.51
N ARG A 347 11.93 15.32 3.41
CA ARG A 347 11.97 15.73 4.81
C ARG A 347 12.42 17.17 5.00
N TRP A 348 13.38 17.62 4.20
CA TRP A 348 13.81 19.01 4.23
C TRP A 348 12.78 19.97 3.66
N THR A 349 12.11 19.59 2.57
CA THR A 349 11.25 20.49 1.80
C THR A 349 9.78 20.45 2.20
N GLY A 350 9.33 19.34 2.80
CA GLY A 350 7.91 19.03 3.01
C GLY A 350 7.12 18.81 1.71
N SER A 351 7.81 18.58 0.58
CA SER A 351 7.23 18.53 -0.76
C SER A 351 7.54 17.22 -1.47
N LEU A 352 6.58 16.76 -2.28
CA LEU A 352 6.75 15.62 -3.18
C LEU A 352 7.54 15.96 -4.46
N LEU A 353 7.69 17.24 -4.79
CA LEU A 353 8.22 17.67 -6.09
C LEU A 353 9.67 17.22 -6.35
N PRO A 354 10.64 17.36 -5.40
CA PRO A 354 12.01 16.94 -5.68
C PRO A 354 12.14 15.44 -5.96
N GLY A 355 11.38 14.61 -5.24
CA GLY A 355 11.33 13.16 -5.46
C GLY A 355 10.68 12.81 -6.79
N LEU A 356 9.51 13.38 -7.06
CA LEU A 356 8.78 13.17 -8.31
C LEU A 356 9.61 13.53 -9.55
N THR A 357 10.24 14.71 -9.57
CA THR A 357 11.06 15.12 -10.71
C THR A 357 12.28 14.22 -10.88
N ASN A 358 12.91 13.81 -9.77
CA ASN A 358 14.02 12.87 -9.79
C ASN A 358 13.61 11.54 -10.42
N HIS A 359 12.50 10.97 -9.95
CA HIS A 359 11.99 9.68 -10.40
C HIS A 359 11.63 9.70 -11.90
N VAL A 360 10.96 10.76 -12.37
CA VAL A 360 10.66 10.94 -13.80
C VAL A 360 11.95 11.04 -14.63
N VAL A 361 12.96 11.77 -14.16
CA VAL A 361 14.26 11.89 -14.86
C VAL A 361 14.99 10.56 -14.90
N VAL A 362 15.00 9.79 -13.81
CA VAL A 362 15.61 8.45 -13.76
C VAL A 362 14.93 7.51 -14.75
N ASN A 363 13.61 7.48 -14.80
CA ASN A 363 12.86 6.66 -15.76
C ASN A 363 13.13 7.07 -17.21
N TYR A 364 13.25 8.37 -17.47
CA TYR A 364 13.68 8.89 -18.77
C TYR A 364 15.08 8.45 -19.14
N LEU A 365 16.05 8.60 -18.23
CA LEU A 365 17.44 8.19 -18.45
C LEU A 365 17.55 6.69 -18.72
N ALA A 366 16.83 5.84 -17.98
CA ALA A 366 16.83 4.40 -18.17
C ALA A 366 16.33 3.95 -19.57
N SER A 367 15.73 4.87 -20.32
CA SER A 367 15.10 4.57 -21.60
C SER A 367 15.82 5.16 -22.79
N VAL A 368 16.62 6.20 -22.56
CA VAL A 368 17.52 6.76 -23.57
C VAL A 368 18.92 6.16 -23.52
N LEU A 369 19.35 5.69 -22.34
CA LEU A 369 20.60 4.93 -22.15
C LEU A 369 20.39 3.49 -22.53
#